data_AF-A0A1U8KG75-F1
#
_entry.id   AF-A0A1U8KG75-F1
#
_cell.length_a   1.000
_cell.length_b   1.000
_cell.length_c   1.000
_cell.angle_alpha   90.00
_cell.angle_beta   90.00
_cell.angle_gamma   90.00
#
_symmetry.space_group_name_H-M   'P 1'
#
loop_
_entity.id
_entity.type
_entity.pdbx_description
1 polymer ?
#
loop_
_entity_poly.entity_id
_entity_poly.type
_entity_poly.pdbx_seq_one_letter_code
_entity_poly.pdbx_strand_id
1 'polypeptide(L)'
;MASALETLCGQAFGAGQIDLLGIYMQRSWIILFAACFALLPLYLYATPLLKLLGQEPGIADLAGEFTMQVMPQMFSLAINFPTQKFLQAQSKVGVLAWIGFAAFVGHILIIFLFVNVFKWGTTGAAVAYDISAWLVALAQLIYVVGWCKDGWSGLSWLAFKDLWSFAKLSIASAVMLCLEIWYFMMIIVLTGHLEDPVIAVGSLSICMNINGWEGMLFIGLNAAIS
;
A
#
# COMPACT_ATOMS: atom_id res chain seq x y z
N MET A 1 -0.97 -9.43 0.16
CA MET A 1 -1.29 -9.83 -1.23
C MET A 1 -0.13 -9.63 -2.22
N ALA A 2 0.69 -8.59 -2.09
CA ALA A 2 1.78 -8.29 -3.05
C ALA A 2 2.70 -9.49 -3.37
N SER A 3 3.12 -10.26 -2.36
CA SER A 3 3.98 -11.45 -2.54
C SER A 3 3.31 -12.61 -3.30
N ALA A 4 2.02 -12.90 -3.04
CA ALA A 4 1.29 -13.95 -3.75
C ALA A 4 1.15 -13.65 -5.25
N LEU A 5 0.81 -12.40 -5.58
CA LEU A 5 0.66 -11.96 -6.96
C LEU A 5 2.02 -11.90 -7.67
N GLU A 6 3.07 -11.46 -6.98
CA GLU A 6 4.45 -11.48 -7.48
C GLU A 6 4.88 -12.89 -7.90
N THR A 7 4.69 -13.89 -7.03
CA THR A 7 5.02 -15.29 -7.38
C THR A 7 4.19 -15.80 -8.57
N LEU A 8 2.88 -15.57 -8.58
CA LEU A 8 2.01 -16.07 -9.65
C LEU A 8 2.29 -15.37 -10.99
N CYS A 9 2.50 -14.06 -10.99
CA CYS A 9 2.84 -13.31 -12.19
C CYS A 9 4.25 -13.67 -12.70
N GLY A 10 5.24 -13.82 -11.81
CA GLY A 10 6.60 -14.24 -12.20
C GLY A 10 6.62 -15.63 -12.81
N GLN A 11 5.90 -16.59 -12.21
CA GLN A 11 5.76 -17.94 -12.75
C GLN A 11 5.04 -17.96 -14.11
N ALA A 12 3.92 -17.23 -14.25
CA ALA A 12 3.18 -17.16 -15.49
C ALA A 12 3.99 -16.47 -16.61
N PHE A 13 4.73 -15.40 -16.28
CA PHE A 13 5.59 -14.72 -17.24
C PHE A 13 6.76 -15.62 -17.68
N GLY A 14 7.44 -16.27 -16.74
CA GLY A 14 8.51 -17.23 -17.05
C GLY A 14 8.04 -18.44 -17.88
N ALA A 15 6.77 -18.84 -17.74
CA ALA A 15 6.14 -19.88 -18.55
C ALA A 15 5.61 -19.38 -19.91
N GLY A 16 5.79 -18.09 -20.24
CA GLY A 16 5.30 -17.48 -21.49
C GLY A 16 3.78 -17.21 -21.52
N GLN A 17 3.08 -17.35 -20.39
CA GLN A 17 1.63 -17.18 -20.27
C GLN A 17 1.26 -15.73 -19.91
N ILE A 18 1.68 -14.78 -20.74
CA ILE A 18 1.58 -13.34 -20.45
C ILE A 18 0.12 -12.88 -20.28
N ASP A 19 -0.83 -13.48 -20.99
CA ASP A 19 -2.27 -13.19 -20.86
C ASP A 19 -2.83 -13.44 -19.45
N LEU A 20 -2.25 -14.37 -18.70
CA LEU A 20 -2.70 -14.67 -17.33
C LEU A 20 -2.38 -13.56 -16.34
N LEU A 21 -1.36 -12.74 -16.62
CA LEU A 21 -0.97 -11.63 -15.73
C LEU A 21 -2.14 -10.63 -15.59
N GLY A 22 -2.82 -10.31 -16.70
CA GLY A 22 -3.99 -9.43 -16.68
C GLY A 22 -5.15 -10.03 -15.88
N ILE A 23 -5.34 -11.35 -15.95
CA ILE A 23 -6.38 -12.06 -15.19
C ILE A 23 -6.04 -12.08 -13.70
N TYR A 24 -4.80 -12.36 -13.31
CA TYR A 24 -4.36 -12.33 -11.92
C TYR A 24 -4.44 -10.93 -11.32
N MET A 25 -4.09 -9.89 -12.08
CA MET A 25 -4.26 -8.50 -11.67
C MET A 25 -5.74 -8.19 -11.36
N GLN A 26 -6.67 -8.58 -12.25
CA GLN A 26 -8.10 -8.38 -12.04
C GLN A 26 -8.64 -9.16 -10.83
N ARG A 27 -8.20 -10.41 -10.62
CA ARG A 27 -8.53 -11.19 -9.41
C ARG A 27 -8.09 -10.47 -8.15
N SER A 28 -6.86 -9.96 -8.14
CA SER A 28 -6.33 -9.19 -7.02
C SER A 28 -7.12 -7.91 -6.78
N TRP A 29 -7.54 -7.19 -7.81
CA TRP A 29 -8.44 -6.04 -7.64
C TRP A 29 -9.71 -6.43 -6.90
N ILE A 30 -10.42 -7.48 -7.35
CA ILE A 30 -11.67 -7.94 -6.73
C ILE A 30 -11.46 -8.25 -5.24
N ILE A 31 -10.41 -9.01 -4.91
CA ILE A 31 -10.16 -9.43 -3.54
C ILE A 31 -9.70 -8.24 -2.66
N LEU A 32 -8.88 -7.33 -3.18
CA LEU A 32 -8.44 -6.15 -2.44
C LEU A 32 -9.57 -5.15 -2.22
N PHE A 33 -10.45 -4.95 -3.20
CA PHE A 33 -11.64 -4.12 -2.99
C PHE A 33 -12.55 -4.73 -1.92
N ALA A 34 -12.80 -6.05 -1.97
CA ALA A 34 -13.55 -6.73 -0.92
C ALA A 34 -12.90 -6.56 0.47
N ALA A 35 -11.56 -6.66 0.55
CA ALA A 35 -10.82 -6.40 1.78
C ALA A 35 -10.93 -4.95 2.25
N CYS A 36 -10.85 -3.97 1.34
CA CYS A 36 -11.06 -2.55 1.65
C CYS A 36 -12.45 -2.34 2.29
N PHE A 37 -13.50 -2.90 1.69
CA PHE A 37 -14.86 -2.84 2.26
C PHE A 37 -14.95 -3.53 3.63
N ALA A 38 -14.26 -4.66 3.82
CA ALA A 38 -14.21 -5.33 5.12
C ALA A 38 -13.48 -4.53 6.20
N LEU A 39 -12.50 -3.69 5.81
CA LEU A 39 -11.73 -2.83 6.71
C LEU A 39 -12.40 -1.47 6.98
N LEU A 40 -13.38 -1.05 6.17
CA LEU A 40 -14.09 0.22 6.34
C LEU A 40 -14.61 0.48 7.76
N PRO A 41 -15.22 -0.49 8.48
CA PRO A 41 -15.67 -0.23 9.84
C PRO A 41 -14.54 0.20 10.77
N LEU A 42 -13.32 -0.32 10.60
CA LEU A 42 -12.18 0.09 11.42
C LEU A 42 -11.80 1.55 11.18
N TYR A 43 -11.94 2.04 9.95
CA TYR A 43 -11.68 3.44 9.60
C TYR A 43 -12.80 4.35 10.11
N LEU A 44 -14.05 3.97 9.91
CA LEU A 44 -15.23 4.75 10.35
C LEU A 44 -15.31 4.86 11.88
N TYR A 45 -14.91 3.82 12.60
CA TYR A 45 -14.93 3.78 14.05
C TYR A 45 -13.53 3.93 14.67
N ALA A 46 -12.58 4.53 13.94
CA ALA A 46 -11.20 4.69 14.42
C ALA A 46 -11.12 5.43 15.77
N THR A 47 -11.80 6.58 15.91
CA THR A 47 -11.84 7.35 17.16
C THR A 47 -12.34 6.53 18.36
N PRO A 48 -13.57 5.97 18.35
CA PRO A 48 -14.06 5.20 19.49
C PRO A 48 -13.23 3.93 19.76
N LEU A 49 -12.69 3.28 18.73
CA LEU A 49 -11.78 2.14 18.90
C LEU A 49 -10.49 2.55 19.62
N LEU A 50 -9.87 3.67 19.24
CA LEU A 50 -8.67 4.17 19.90
C LEU A 50 -8.94 4.55 21.36
N LYS A 51 -10.07 5.21 21.63
CA LYS A 51 -10.48 5.53 23.01
C LYS A 51 -10.73 4.26 23.84
N LEU A 52 -11.35 3.22 23.24
CA LEU A 52 -11.55 1.92 23.88
C LEU A 52 -10.22 1.23 24.21
N LEU A 53 -9.20 1.39 23.36
CA LEU A 53 -7.83 0.90 23.57
C LEU A 53 -7.03 1.73 24.58
N GLY A 54 -7.65 2.73 25.22
CA GLY A 54 -7.02 3.54 26.27
C GLY A 54 -6.18 4.70 25.77
N GLN A 55 -6.32 5.11 24.50
CA GLN A 55 -5.63 6.31 24.01
C GLN A 55 -6.21 7.59 24.62
N GLU A 56 -5.34 8.59 24.78
CA GLU A 56 -5.74 9.92 25.23
C GLU A 56 -6.80 10.51 24.26
N PRO A 57 -7.92 11.06 24.76
CA PRO A 57 -9.02 11.50 23.91
C PRO A 57 -8.64 12.47 22.79
N GLY A 58 -7.80 13.47 23.06
CA GLY A 58 -7.36 14.43 22.05
C GLY A 58 -6.54 13.79 20.93
N ILE A 59 -5.63 12.87 21.26
CA ILE A 59 -4.88 12.08 20.28
C ILE A 59 -5.82 11.16 19.48
N ALA A 60 -6.74 10.48 20.16
CA ALA A 60 -7.68 9.56 19.51
C ALA A 60 -8.64 10.28 18.56
N ASP A 61 -9.08 11.50 18.90
CA ASP A 61 -9.92 12.34 18.06
C ASP A 61 -9.17 12.76 16.79
N LEU A 62 -7.94 13.28 16.93
CA LEU A 62 -7.14 13.69 15.78
C LEU A 62 -6.78 12.50 14.87
N ALA A 63 -6.35 11.38 15.46
CA ALA A 63 -5.98 10.18 14.71
C ALA A 63 -7.18 9.58 13.97
N GLY A 64 -8.34 9.52 14.62
CA GLY A 64 -9.55 9.00 13.99
C GLY A 64 -10.10 9.93 12.91
N GLU A 65 -10.06 11.25 13.09
CA GLU A 65 -10.40 12.21 12.03
C GLU A 65 -9.50 12.04 10.80
N PHE A 66 -8.18 12.00 11.02
CA PHE A 66 -7.22 11.77 9.94
C PHE A 66 -7.44 10.42 9.24
N THR A 67 -7.73 9.36 10.01
CA THR A 67 -8.00 8.02 9.48
C THR A 67 -9.23 8.02 8.58
N MET A 68 -10.31 8.70 8.98
CA MET A 68 -11.50 8.85 8.13
C MET A 68 -11.21 9.65 6.86
N GLN A 69 -10.37 10.69 6.96
CA GLN A 69 -10.00 11.53 5.81
C GLN A 69 -9.20 10.75 4.77
N VAL A 70 -8.24 9.89 5.17
CA VAL A 70 -7.41 9.09 4.24
C VAL A 70 -8.05 7.79 3.74
N MET A 71 -9.35 7.59 4.02
CA MET A 71 -10.10 6.42 3.55
C MET A 71 -10.05 6.24 2.01
N PRO A 72 -10.15 7.29 1.17
CA PRO A 72 -10.04 7.14 -0.28
C PRO A 72 -8.70 6.54 -0.72
N GLN A 73 -7.60 6.89 -0.05
CA GLN A 73 -6.28 6.35 -0.36
C GLN A 73 -6.23 4.82 -0.23
N MET A 74 -6.92 4.23 0.75
CA MET A 74 -6.98 2.77 0.92
C MET A 74 -7.49 2.07 -0.36
N PHE A 75 -8.51 2.63 -1.03
CA PHE A 75 -9.04 2.08 -2.27
C PHE A 75 -8.07 2.26 -3.46
N SER A 76 -7.26 3.31 -3.46
CA SER A 76 -6.22 3.49 -4.48
C SER A 76 -5.18 2.36 -4.42
N LEU A 77 -4.86 1.86 -3.22
CA LEU A 77 -3.92 0.73 -3.03
C LEU A 77 -4.44 -0.56 -3.64
N ALA A 78 -5.77 -0.76 -3.62
CA ALA A 78 -6.40 -1.92 -4.25
C ALA A 78 -6.13 -1.97 -5.75
N ILE A 79 -5.95 -0.83 -6.41
CA ILE A 79 -5.55 -0.73 -7.82
C ILE A 79 -4.03 -0.76 -7.96
N ASN A 80 -3.33 0.07 -7.16
CA ASN A 80 -1.90 0.30 -7.27
C ASN A 80 -1.07 -0.98 -7.10
N PHE A 81 -1.29 -1.75 -6.03
CA PHE A 81 -0.44 -2.92 -5.77
C PHE A 81 -0.54 -3.99 -6.86
N PRO A 82 -1.72 -4.37 -7.36
CA PRO A 82 -1.79 -5.35 -8.43
C PRO A 82 -1.20 -4.85 -9.75
N THR A 83 -1.44 -3.59 -10.09
CA THR A 83 -0.89 -2.99 -11.32
C THR A 83 0.63 -2.85 -11.24
N GLN A 84 1.17 -2.52 -10.07
CA GLN A 84 2.61 -2.51 -9.83
C GLN A 84 3.22 -3.89 -10.06
N LYS A 85 2.64 -4.95 -9.49
CA LYS A 85 3.15 -6.33 -9.68
C LYS A 85 3.01 -6.82 -11.12
N PHE A 86 1.92 -6.46 -11.80
CA PHE A 86 1.75 -6.73 -13.24
C PHE A 86 2.90 -6.12 -14.07
N LEU A 87 3.28 -4.87 -13.78
CA LEU A 87 4.37 -4.17 -14.48
C LEU A 87 5.75 -4.70 -14.08
N GLN A 88 5.96 -5.02 -12.80
CA GLN A 88 7.23 -5.61 -12.31
C GLN A 88 7.51 -6.96 -12.97
N ALA A 89 6.51 -7.85 -13.04
CA ALA A 89 6.66 -9.18 -13.66
C ALA A 89 7.03 -9.13 -15.15
N GLN A 90 6.74 -8.04 -15.85
CA GLN A 90 7.12 -7.81 -17.26
C GLN A 90 8.40 -6.97 -17.39
N SER A 91 9.15 -6.79 -16.30
CA SER A 91 10.35 -5.95 -16.23
C SER A 91 10.13 -4.50 -16.66
N LYS A 92 8.90 -3.97 -16.56
CA LYS A 92 8.55 -2.56 -16.87
C LYS A 92 8.81 -1.63 -15.69
N VAL A 93 9.84 -1.93 -14.89
CA VAL A 93 10.19 -1.20 -13.65
C VAL A 93 10.57 0.26 -13.89
N GLY A 94 11.12 0.59 -15.06
CA GLY A 94 11.42 1.98 -15.42
C GLY A 94 10.18 2.87 -15.46
N VAL A 95 9.03 2.34 -15.90
CA VAL A 95 7.76 3.07 -15.92
C VAL A 95 7.31 3.37 -14.49
N LEU A 96 7.40 2.37 -13.61
CA LEU A 96 7.08 2.51 -12.19
C LEU A 96 7.98 3.56 -11.52
N ALA A 97 9.28 3.56 -11.84
CA ALA A 97 10.24 4.53 -11.32
C ALA A 97 9.90 5.96 -11.75
N TRP A 98 9.60 6.19 -13.03
CA TRP A 98 9.23 7.52 -13.52
C TRP A 98 7.90 8.02 -12.98
N ILE A 99 6.87 7.15 -12.89
CA ILE A 99 5.60 7.49 -12.23
C ILE A 99 5.84 7.84 -10.77
N GLY A 100 6.63 7.03 -10.05
CA GLY A 100 6.96 7.27 -8.65
C GLY A 100 7.72 8.59 -8.44
N PHE A 101 8.69 8.89 -9.29
CA PHE A 101 9.44 10.15 -9.23
C PHE A 101 8.56 11.36 -9.50
N ALA A 102 7.72 11.31 -10.55
CA ALA A 102 6.78 12.38 -10.86
C ALA A 102 5.76 12.58 -9.73
N ALA A 103 5.25 11.49 -9.15
CA ALA A 103 4.34 11.55 -8.01
C ALA A 103 5.02 12.10 -6.75
N PHE A 104 6.29 11.78 -6.50
CA PHE A 104 7.05 12.36 -5.39
C PHE A 104 7.18 13.88 -5.52
N VAL A 105 7.64 14.36 -6.69
CA VAL A 105 7.75 15.81 -6.95
C VAL A 105 6.37 16.48 -6.87
N GLY A 106 5.34 15.87 -7.47
CA GLY A 106 3.97 16.35 -7.41
C GLY A 106 3.44 16.42 -5.97
N HIS A 107 3.72 15.40 -5.15
CA HIS A 107 3.29 15.33 -3.76
C HIS A 107 3.87 16.48 -2.93
N ILE A 108 5.15 16.83 -3.12
CA ILE A 108 5.78 17.98 -2.47
C ILE A 108 5.03 19.28 -2.79
N LEU A 109 4.65 19.48 -4.05
CA LEU A 109 3.90 20.67 -4.47
C LEU A 109 2.48 20.69 -3.90
N ILE A 110 1.80 19.54 -3.94
CA ILE A 110 0.43 19.37 -3.46
C ILE A 110 0.37 19.60 -1.95
N ILE A 111 1.26 18.98 -1.17
CA ILE A 111 1.28 19.16 0.29
C ILE A 111 1.63 20.59 0.68
N PHE A 112 2.58 21.23 -0.02
CA PHE A 112 2.89 22.64 0.19
C PHE A 112 1.67 23.53 -0.06
N LEU A 113 0.93 23.28 -1.13
CA LEU A 113 -0.28 24.03 -1.46
C LEU A 113 -1.36 23.86 -0.38
N PHE A 114 -1.72 22.62 -0.04
CA PHE A 114 -2.82 22.36 0.89
C PHE A 114 -2.49 22.74 2.34
N VAL A 115 -1.26 22.50 2.78
CA VAL A 115 -0.85 22.76 4.17
C VAL A 115 -0.41 24.22 4.36
N ASN A 116 0.45 24.76 3.49
CA ASN A 116 1.08 26.06 3.73
C ASN A 116 0.29 27.22 3.11
N VAL A 117 -0.25 27.04 1.90
CA VAL A 117 -0.98 28.11 1.19
C VAL A 117 -2.44 28.16 1.65
N PHE A 118 -3.15 27.03 1.58
CA PHE A 118 -4.56 26.96 1.97
C PHE A 118 -4.78 26.83 3.48
N LYS A 119 -3.74 26.47 4.24
CA LYS A 119 -3.77 26.36 5.70
C LYS A 119 -4.81 25.37 6.22
N TRP A 120 -4.99 24.24 5.52
CA TRP A 120 -5.93 23.19 5.91
C TRP A 120 -5.38 22.23 6.98
N GLY A 121 -4.17 22.46 7.49
CA GLY A 121 -3.57 21.64 8.55
C GLY A 121 -3.49 20.15 8.19
N THR A 122 -3.89 19.28 9.11
CA THR A 122 -3.88 17.82 8.94
C THR A 122 -4.83 17.35 7.85
N THR A 123 -5.98 18.01 7.67
CA THR A 123 -6.89 17.75 6.54
C THR A 123 -6.21 18.03 5.21
N GLY A 124 -5.39 19.09 5.13
CA GLY A 124 -4.60 19.38 3.94
C GLY A 124 -3.61 18.26 3.60
N ALA A 125 -2.96 17.69 4.63
CA ALA A 125 -2.06 16.55 4.46
C ALA A 125 -2.80 15.28 4.02
N ALA A 126 -3.98 15.01 4.59
CA ALA A 126 -4.82 13.87 4.19
C ALA A 126 -5.27 13.97 2.72
N VAL A 127 -5.77 15.13 2.31
CA VAL A 127 -6.18 15.39 0.92
C VAL A 127 -4.98 15.26 -0.04
N ALA A 128 -3.82 15.78 0.34
CA ALA A 128 -2.60 15.64 -0.46
C ALA A 128 -2.21 14.18 -0.65
N TYR A 129 -2.35 13.37 0.40
CA TYR A 129 -2.08 11.94 0.39
C TYR A 129 -3.05 11.18 -0.52
N ASP A 130 -4.36 11.43 -0.39
CA ASP A 130 -5.38 10.83 -1.25
C ASP A 130 -5.13 11.13 -2.73
N ILE A 131 -4.94 12.41 -3.06
CA ILE A 131 -4.71 12.84 -4.46
C ILE A 131 -3.47 12.14 -5.01
N SER A 132 -2.37 12.16 -4.27
CA SER A 132 -1.10 11.60 -4.76
C SER A 132 -1.20 10.09 -4.96
N ALA A 133 -1.85 9.38 -4.04
CA ALA A 133 -2.02 7.93 -4.15
C ALA A 133 -2.91 7.55 -5.34
N TRP A 134 -4.01 8.27 -5.57
CA TRP A 134 -4.86 8.07 -6.73
C TRP A 134 -4.16 8.43 -8.05
N LEU A 135 -3.36 9.49 -8.09
CA LEU A 135 -2.56 9.84 -9.27
C LEU A 135 -1.62 8.70 -9.66
N VAL A 136 -0.92 8.09 -8.70
CA VAL A 136 -0.04 6.93 -8.98
C VAL A 136 -0.87 5.74 -9.48
N ALA A 137 -1.96 5.40 -8.79
CA ALA A 137 -2.82 4.27 -9.16
C ALA A 137 -3.39 4.43 -10.58
N LEU A 138 -3.91 5.61 -10.90
CA LEU A 138 -4.47 5.91 -12.22
C LEU A 138 -3.40 5.98 -13.30
N ALA A 139 -2.23 6.58 -13.04
CA ALA A 139 -1.14 6.63 -14.01
C ALA A 139 -0.66 5.22 -14.39
N GLN A 140 -0.50 4.33 -13.42
CA GLN A 140 -0.14 2.94 -13.68
C GLN A 140 -1.24 2.22 -14.47
N LEU A 141 -2.51 2.41 -14.10
CA LEU A 141 -3.65 1.77 -14.77
C LEU A 141 -3.77 2.24 -16.23
N ILE A 142 -3.65 3.54 -16.49
CA ILE A 142 -3.67 4.13 -17.84
C ILE A 142 -2.53 3.54 -18.68
N TYR A 143 -1.34 3.41 -18.12
CA TYR A 143 -0.21 2.80 -18.82
C TYR A 143 -0.49 1.34 -19.19
N VAL A 144 -1.03 0.54 -18.27
CA VAL A 144 -1.38 -0.87 -18.54
C VAL A 144 -2.43 -0.98 -19.64
N VAL A 145 -3.51 -0.19 -19.58
CA VAL A 145 -4.59 -0.26 -20.56
C VAL A 145 -4.17 0.28 -21.93
N GLY A 146 -3.33 1.32 -21.98
CA GLY A 146 -2.93 1.98 -23.22
C GLY A 146 -1.73 1.37 -23.93
N TRP A 147 -0.72 0.89 -23.18
CA TRP A 147 0.58 0.49 -23.75
C TRP A 147 0.93 -1.00 -23.55
N CYS A 148 0.32 -1.71 -22.60
CA CYS A 148 0.65 -3.13 -22.34
C CYS A 148 -0.26 -4.11 -23.08
N LYS A 149 -0.24 -4.09 -24.42
CA LYS A 149 -1.14 -4.93 -25.25
C LYS A 149 -0.92 -6.44 -25.10
N ASP A 150 0.29 -6.87 -24.77
CA ASP A 150 0.65 -8.29 -24.69
C ASP A 150 0.21 -8.97 -23.38
N GLY A 151 -0.01 -8.21 -22.31
CA GLY A 151 -0.45 -8.74 -21.01
C GLY A 151 -1.84 -8.25 -20.58
N TRP A 152 -2.36 -7.21 -21.22
CA TRP A 152 -3.70 -6.69 -20.99
C TRP A 152 -4.58 -6.86 -22.23
N SER A 153 -5.46 -7.87 -22.17
CA SER A 153 -6.47 -8.15 -23.20
C SER A 153 -7.87 -7.62 -22.85
N GLY A 154 -7.97 -6.76 -21.84
CA GLY A 154 -9.23 -6.20 -21.35
C GLY A 154 -9.82 -6.95 -20.15
N LEU A 155 -11.03 -6.54 -19.74
CA LEU A 155 -11.76 -7.18 -18.64
C LEU A 155 -12.20 -8.59 -19.02
N SER A 156 -12.00 -9.55 -18.12
CA SER A 156 -12.28 -10.96 -18.37
C SER A 156 -13.09 -11.60 -17.24
N TRP A 157 -14.11 -12.37 -17.61
CA TRP A 157 -14.88 -13.19 -16.66
C TRP A 157 -14.03 -14.26 -15.96
N LEU A 158 -12.85 -14.60 -16.52
CA LEU A 158 -11.88 -15.48 -15.87
C LEU A 158 -11.33 -14.89 -14.56
N ALA A 159 -11.50 -13.59 -14.33
CA ALA A 159 -11.17 -12.95 -13.07
C ALA A 159 -12.08 -13.39 -11.91
N PHE A 160 -13.26 -13.94 -12.19
CA PHE A 160 -14.17 -14.43 -11.15
C PHE A 160 -14.00 -15.92 -10.84
N LYS A 161 -13.17 -16.63 -11.61
CA LYS A 161 -12.88 -18.05 -11.38
C LYS A 161 -11.78 -18.23 -10.33
N ASP A 162 -11.94 -19.26 -9.50
CA ASP A 162 -10.98 -19.69 -8.47
C ASP A 162 -10.56 -18.60 -7.47
N LEU A 163 -11.45 -17.62 -7.24
CA LEU A 163 -11.21 -16.51 -6.31
C LEU A 163 -10.88 -16.98 -4.90
N TRP A 164 -11.52 -18.05 -4.42
CA TRP A 164 -11.29 -18.56 -3.06
C TRP A 164 -9.86 -19.08 -2.86
N SER A 165 -9.36 -19.88 -3.81
CA SER A 165 -7.99 -20.41 -3.77
C SER A 165 -6.96 -19.26 -3.81
N PHE A 166 -7.20 -18.27 -4.68
CA PHE A 166 -6.37 -17.08 -4.78
C PHE A 166 -6.43 -16.22 -3.50
N ALA A 167 -7.62 -16.07 -2.91
CA ALA A 167 -7.83 -15.34 -1.66
C ALA A 167 -7.10 -16.01 -0.50
N LYS A 168 -7.16 -17.34 -0.38
CA LYS A 168 -6.44 -18.09 0.66
C LYS A 168 -4.93 -17.82 0.61
N LEU A 169 -4.34 -17.86 -0.59
CA LEU A 169 -2.92 -17.52 -0.77
C LEU A 169 -2.64 -16.05 -0.41
N SER A 170 -3.51 -15.15 -0.87
CA SER A 170 -3.39 -13.71 -0.62
C SER A 170 -3.47 -13.35 0.87
N ILE A 171 -4.33 -14.04 1.62
CA ILE A 171 -4.50 -13.90 3.07
C ILE A 171 -3.25 -14.40 3.78
N ALA A 172 -2.69 -15.54 3.40
CA ALA A 172 -1.44 -16.05 4.00
C ALA A 172 -0.31 -15.03 3.85
N SER A 173 -0.10 -14.47 2.65
CA SER A 173 0.89 -13.41 2.45
C SER A 173 0.56 -12.11 3.18
N ALA A 174 -0.73 -11.79 3.36
CA ALA A 174 -1.14 -10.61 4.12
C ALA A 174 -0.82 -10.79 5.62
N VAL A 175 -1.16 -11.94 6.20
CA VAL A 175 -0.86 -12.27 7.60
C VAL A 175 0.64 -12.22 7.88
N MET A 176 1.47 -12.77 6.98
CA MET A 176 2.92 -12.71 7.11
C MET A 176 3.43 -11.26 7.24
N LEU A 177 3.01 -10.38 6.33
CA LEU A 177 3.41 -8.97 6.35
C LEU A 177 2.83 -8.22 7.57
N CYS A 178 1.58 -8.51 7.94
CA CYS A 178 0.98 -7.93 9.14
C CYS A 178 1.74 -8.33 10.40
N LEU A 179 2.15 -9.60 10.52
CA LEU A 179 2.92 -10.07 11.67
C LEU A 179 4.28 -9.39 11.76
N GLU A 180 4.94 -9.15 10.63
CA GLU A 180 6.20 -8.40 10.57
C GLU A 180 6.02 -6.95 11.07
N ILE A 181 5.01 -6.24 10.56
CA ILE A 181 4.74 -4.86 10.98
C ILE A 181 4.29 -4.80 12.45
N TRP A 182 3.39 -5.69 12.86
CA TRP A 182 2.89 -5.75 14.23
C TRP A 182 3.99 -6.11 15.22
N TYR A 183 4.92 -7.00 14.84
CA TYR A 183 6.10 -7.31 15.65
C TYR A 183 6.90 -6.04 15.96
N PHE A 184 7.19 -5.20 14.96
CA PHE A 184 7.88 -3.94 15.18
C PHE A 184 7.08 -2.97 16.07
N MET A 185 5.76 -2.86 15.85
CA MET A 185 4.91 -2.01 16.69
C MET A 185 4.89 -2.49 18.15
N MET A 186 4.85 -3.80 18.38
CA MET A 186 4.94 -4.37 19.73
C MET A 186 6.27 -4.05 20.42
N ILE A 187 7.40 -4.08 19.69
CA ILE A 187 8.70 -3.68 20.25
C ILE A 187 8.68 -2.20 20.66
N ILE A 188 8.10 -1.32 19.84
CA ILE A 188 7.98 0.11 20.19
C ILE A 188 7.18 0.28 21.48
N VAL A 189 6.03 -0.40 21.59
CA VAL A 189 5.19 -0.34 22.78
C VAL A 189 5.93 -0.85 24.02
N LEU A 190 6.63 -1.99 23.91
CA LEU A 190 7.41 -2.54 25.02
C LEU A 190 8.58 -1.63 25.43
N THR A 191 9.24 -1.01 24.46
CA THR A 191 10.34 -0.07 24.69
C THR A 191 9.86 1.20 25.38
N GLY A 192 8.60 1.60 25.14
CA GLY A 192 7.93 2.68 25.86
C GLY A 192 7.69 2.42 27.36
N HIS A 193 7.92 1.20 27.86
CA HIS A 193 7.79 0.82 29.27
C HIS A 193 9.14 0.69 30.01
N LEU A 194 10.26 1.01 29.36
CA LEU A 194 11.59 1.02 30.00
C LEU A 194 11.75 2.23 30.94
N GLU A 195 12.78 2.19 31.80
CA GLU A 195 13.04 3.23 32.82
C GLU A 195 13.18 4.64 32.22
N ASP A 196 13.84 4.77 31.06
CA ASP A 196 13.98 6.01 30.28
C ASP A 196 13.27 5.91 28.91
N PRO A 197 11.92 5.97 28.86
CA PRO A 197 11.16 5.64 27.65
C PRO A 197 11.41 6.64 26.51
N VAL A 198 11.68 7.91 26.83
CA VAL A 198 12.00 8.95 25.83
C VAL A 198 13.30 8.61 25.09
N ILE A 199 14.35 8.22 25.81
CA ILE A 199 15.65 7.88 25.23
C ILE A 199 15.56 6.54 24.49
N ALA A 200 14.89 5.55 25.09
CA ALA A 200 14.80 4.21 24.53
C ALA A 200 13.97 4.17 23.25
N VAL A 201 12.76 4.77 23.24
CA VAL A 201 11.91 4.86 22.05
C VAL A 201 12.56 5.75 20.98
N GLY A 202 13.21 6.85 21.38
CA GLY A 202 13.96 7.71 20.46
C GLY A 202 15.10 6.96 19.76
N SER A 203 15.89 6.20 20.51
CA SER A 203 16.98 5.37 19.98
C SER A 203 16.46 4.28 19.04
N LEU A 204 15.39 3.58 19.44
CA LEU A 204 14.75 2.56 18.62
C LEU A 204 14.21 3.16 17.30
N SER A 205 13.62 4.35 17.35
CA SER A 205 13.12 5.06 16.18
C SER A 205 14.24 5.40 15.19
N ILE A 206 15.43 5.78 15.68
CA ILE A 206 16.61 6.00 14.83
C ILE A 206 17.04 4.69 14.16
N CYS A 207 17.17 3.61 14.94
CA CYS A 207 17.53 2.29 14.42
C CYS A 207 16.54 1.80 13.35
N MET A 208 15.24 1.99 13.58
CA MET A 208 14.19 1.63 12.62
C MET A 208 14.25 2.47 11.35
N ASN A 209 14.60 3.76 11.43
CA ASN A 209 14.80 4.59 10.24
C ASN A 209 15.98 4.08 9.39
N ILE A 210 17.12 3.76 10.03
CA ILE A 210 18.29 3.21 9.34
C ILE A 210 17.95 1.86 8.70
N ASN A 211 17.29 0.97 9.44
CA ASN A 211 16.83 -0.31 8.92
C ASN A 211 15.86 -0.14 7.75
N GLY A 212 14.99 0.87 7.79
CA GLY A 212 14.10 1.21 6.68
C GLY A 212 14.86 1.62 5.41
N TRP A 213 15.91 2.43 5.54
CA TRP A 213 16.76 2.82 4.39
C TRP A 213 17.49 1.63 3.77
N GLU A 214 18.06 0.77 4.61
CA GLU A 214 18.68 -0.48 4.18
C GLU A 214 17.66 -1.41 3.52
N GLY A 215 16.48 -1.54 4.11
CA GLY A 215 15.37 -2.34 3.61
C GLY A 215 14.92 -1.92 2.20
N MET A 216 14.93 -0.63 1.87
CA MET A 216 14.58 -0.17 0.52
C MET A 216 15.54 -0.70 -0.55
N LEU A 217 16.83 -0.84 -0.24
CA LEU A 217 17.81 -1.45 -1.15
C LEU A 217 17.49 -2.93 -1.38
N PHE A 218 17.20 -3.68 -0.30
CA PHE A 218 16.85 -5.09 -0.41
C PHE A 218 15.53 -5.33 -1.12
N ILE A 219 14.51 -4.50 -0.89
CA ILE A 219 13.24 -4.56 -1.62
C ILE A 219 13.48 -4.32 -3.11
N GLY A 220 14.33 -3.33 -3.46
CA GLY A 220 14.70 -3.06 -4.85
C GLY A 220 15.41 -4.24 -5.52
N LEU A 221 16.36 -4.87 -4.83
CA LEU A 221 17.05 -6.07 -5.32
C LEU A 221 16.10 -7.26 -5.48
N ASN A 222 15.24 -7.51 -4.49
CA ASN A 222 14.24 -8.58 -4.55
C ASN A 222 13.29 -8.40 -5.75
N ALA A 223 12.80 -7.18 -5.98
CA ALA A 223 11.93 -6.86 -7.11
C ALA A 223 12.63 -6.96 -8.48
N ALA A 224 13.97 -6.91 -8.53
CA ALA A 224 14.74 -7.08 -9.75
C ALA A 224 15.06 -8.56 -10.07
N ILE A 225 15.08 -9.41 -9.04
CA ILE A 225 15.39 -10.85 -9.16
C ILE A 225 14.11 -11.69 -9.36
N SER A 226 12.98 -11.25 -8.82
CA SER A 226 11.66 -11.91 -8.96
C SER A 226 11.03 -11.71 -10.33
#